data_AF-A0A6C0IJK4-F1
#
_entry.id   AF-A0A6C0IJK4-F1
#
_cell.length_a   1.000
_cell.length_b   1.000
_cell.length_c   1.000
_cell.angle_alpha   90.00
_cell.angle_beta   90.00
_cell.angle_gamma   90.00
#
_symmetry.space_group_name_H-M   'P 1'
#
loop_
_entity.id
_entity.type
_entity.pdbx_description
1 polymer ?
#
loop_
_entity_poly.entity_id
_entity_poly.type
_entity_poly.pdbx_seq_one_letter_code
_entity_poly.pdbx_strand_id
1 'polypeptide(L)'
;MSKLAVKVKNNTFNHEPPYLQDTNNITFIKNNIQGQNGDVPVNEEDIVIYTNYFLDKIDPKSKYNIALMIEGIEHDKKYYNYIEKNNDKFDIVLTWSKQLLDKGENYKQIMCGTTWLHDMYIRMWDKKKICSHVVSAKTQLAGHRLRHVIADNIQKDKLTVDIFGHIYNLLPFPKTKAFQKDHSARHITQGKIYALKEYMFSIVIENAKADYEFTEKLIDCFLSGTIPIYYGCPSIQKFFDIRGILQFDTEKECVDILHTLTPEMYNNMKVYAEHNYVIAQRYKIFDLCEDYILELCEHTHDNKNKNIIIYGDSHVSGFVSKTLIENGLQSRNGITAVRTPRYTCYNLNKKVLSIWNHIVEIEKKLGRKLNKQDIVFFNYGETDIRHHIGFQHEDDRNNDTNITNVITNYMELINILKKLDRFSIGICGTIPSQIYNGKGGNGRNSYKTHVERNVITEKFNNILKDECDKNNIPFIDIFNEIKNNDDGFLFVSPDGIHIHDNGNNKLFSLFDGLLSKYV
;
A
#
# COMPACT_ATOMS: atom_id res chain seq x y z
N MET A 1 -16.95 17.31 5.78
CA MET A 1 -17.95 16.30 6.21
C MET A 1 -17.80 16.09 7.70
N SER A 2 -18.88 15.76 8.41
CA SER A 2 -18.80 15.30 9.81
C SER A 2 -18.10 13.93 9.85
N LYS A 3 -17.19 13.72 10.81
CA LYS A 3 -16.55 12.41 11.01
C LYS A 3 -17.60 11.34 11.33
N LEU A 4 -17.38 10.12 10.86
CA LEU A 4 -18.16 8.95 11.21
C LEU A 4 -17.89 8.57 12.67
N ALA A 5 -18.93 8.45 13.47
CA ALA A 5 -18.80 8.00 14.85
C ALA A 5 -18.84 6.46 14.90
N VAL A 6 -17.78 5.84 15.42
CA VAL A 6 -17.66 4.38 15.55
C VAL A 6 -17.46 4.01 17.01
N LYS A 7 -18.36 3.18 17.55
CA LYS A 7 -18.24 2.68 18.93
C LYS A 7 -17.28 1.49 18.97
N VAL A 8 -16.50 1.39 20.03
CA VAL A 8 -15.56 0.28 20.23
C VAL A 8 -15.88 -0.40 21.55
N LYS A 9 -16.26 -1.68 21.47
CA LYS A 9 -16.40 -2.56 22.64
C LYS A 9 -15.13 -3.39 22.78
N ASN A 10 -14.33 -3.07 23.80
CA ASN A 10 -13.02 -3.67 24.02
C ASN A 10 -12.68 -3.65 25.50
N ASN A 11 -12.05 -4.71 26.04
CA ASN A 11 -11.59 -4.75 27.43
C ASN A 11 -10.06 -4.68 27.62
N THR A 12 -9.28 -4.48 26.55
CA THR A 12 -7.84 -4.80 26.50
C THR A 12 -6.96 -3.61 26.09
N PHE A 13 -7.47 -2.66 25.29
CA PHE A 13 -6.78 -1.39 24.97
C PHE A 13 -6.43 -0.46 26.15
N ASN A 14 -6.71 -0.83 27.40
CA ASN A 14 -6.20 -0.08 28.56
C ASN A 14 -4.67 -0.11 28.67
N HIS A 15 -3.98 -1.01 27.96
CA HIS A 15 -2.52 -1.10 27.94
C HIS A 15 -1.85 -0.49 26.69
N GLU A 16 -2.59 -0.23 25.61
CA GLU A 16 -2.04 0.28 24.34
C GLU A 16 -2.98 1.33 23.68
N PRO A 17 -2.94 2.60 24.12
CA PRO A 17 -3.81 3.68 23.66
C PRO A 17 -3.82 4.01 22.15
N PRO A 18 -2.75 3.75 21.34
CA PRO A 18 -2.70 4.27 19.97
C PRO A 18 -3.25 3.36 18.87
N TYR A 19 -3.82 2.18 19.15
CA TYR A 19 -4.35 1.33 18.07
C TYR A 19 -5.57 1.93 17.37
N LEU A 20 -6.50 2.52 18.15
CA LEU A 20 -7.70 3.17 17.61
C LEU A 20 -7.70 4.63 18.05
N GLN A 21 -7.04 5.47 17.23
CA GLN A 21 -7.05 6.92 17.35
C GLN A 21 -7.97 7.52 16.30
N ASP A 22 -8.61 8.64 16.63
CA ASP A 22 -9.40 9.41 15.68
C ASP A 22 -8.58 9.75 14.44
N THR A 23 -9.20 9.58 13.27
CA THR A 23 -8.62 9.94 11.97
C THR A 23 -9.32 11.19 11.44
N ASN A 24 -9.02 11.57 10.20
CA ASN A 24 -9.78 12.63 9.53
C ASN A 24 -11.23 12.20 9.23
N ASN A 25 -11.49 10.89 9.15
CA ASN A 25 -12.77 10.33 8.71
C ASN A 25 -13.58 9.72 9.85
N ILE A 26 -12.93 9.14 10.86
CA ILE A 26 -13.57 8.40 11.95
C ILE A 26 -13.23 9.02 13.31
N THR A 27 -14.24 9.11 14.18
CA THR A 27 -14.08 9.37 15.62
C THR A 27 -14.49 8.11 16.39
N PHE A 28 -13.61 7.63 17.27
CA PHE A 28 -13.83 6.42 18.05
C PHE A 28 -14.41 6.72 19.43
N ILE A 29 -15.58 6.14 19.71
CA ILE A 29 -16.25 6.23 21.00
C ILE A 29 -15.92 4.97 21.81
N LYS A 30 -15.11 5.13 22.86
CA LYS A 30 -14.59 4.02 23.67
C LYS A 30 -14.63 4.32 25.17
N ASN A 31 -14.82 3.29 25.99
CA ASN A 31 -14.73 3.40 27.45
C ASN A 31 -13.33 2.97 27.93
N ASN A 32 -12.47 3.95 28.24
CA ASN A 32 -11.09 3.74 28.69
C ASN A 32 -10.93 3.84 30.21
N ILE A 33 -12.01 3.70 30.99
CA ILE A 33 -11.92 3.78 32.44
C ILE A 33 -11.23 2.51 32.95
N GLN A 34 -10.08 2.67 33.61
CA GLN A 34 -9.31 1.56 34.17
C GLN A 34 -10.17 0.76 35.16
N GLY A 35 -10.24 -0.57 34.97
CA GLY A 35 -11.04 -1.47 35.80
C GLY A 35 -12.49 -1.66 35.34
N GLN A 36 -12.96 -0.93 34.33
CA GLN A 36 -14.24 -1.23 33.66
C GLN A 36 -14.02 -2.17 32.48
N ASN A 37 -15.07 -2.92 32.12
CA ASN A 37 -15.02 -3.89 31.02
C ASN A 37 -15.03 -3.25 29.63
N GLY A 38 -14.81 -1.94 29.51
CA GLY A 38 -14.78 -1.18 28.25
C GLY A 38 -16.03 -1.35 27.37
N ASP A 39 -17.15 -1.63 28.02
CA ASP A 39 -18.49 -1.67 27.45
C ASP A 39 -18.97 -0.24 27.17
N VAL A 40 -19.73 -0.08 26.09
CA VAL A 40 -20.31 1.18 25.62
C VAL A 40 -21.76 0.89 25.21
N PRO A 41 -22.75 1.71 25.63
CA PRO A 41 -24.15 1.52 25.21
C PRO A 41 -24.30 1.56 23.70
N VAL A 42 -25.13 0.68 23.13
CA VAL A 42 -25.38 0.56 21.68
C VAL A 42 -26.85 0.85 21.37
N ASN A 43 -27.08 1.63 20.32
CA ASN A 43 -28.36 2.02 19.75
C ASN A 43 -28.46 1.53 18.29
N GLU A 44 -29.65 1.65 17.71
CA GLU A 44 -29.98 1.07 16.40
C GLU A 44 -29.15 1.60 15.22
N GLU A 45 -28.73 2.87 15.26
CA GLU A 45 -27.96 3.49 14.17
C GLU A 45 -26.43 3.39 14.37
N ASP A 46 -25.97 2.74 15.44
CA ASP A 46 -24.55 2.71 15.77
C ASP A 46 -23.76 1.70 14.93
N ILE A 47 -22.52 2.10 14.62
CA ILE A 47 -21.48 1.25 14.04
C ILE A 47 -20.58 0.79 15.17
N VAL A 48 -20.40 -0.52 15.32
CA VAL A 48 -19.72 -1.08 16.49
C VAL A 48 -18.59 -2.01 16.06
N ILE A 49 -17.38 -1.70 16.53
CA ILE A 49 -16.21 -2.58 16.47
C ILE A 49 -16.14 -3.40 17.76
N TYR A 50 -16.06 -4.72 17.62
CA TYR A 50 -15.89 -5.67 18.70
C TYR A 50 -14.47 -6.25 18.66
N THR A 51 -13.80 -6.30 19.82
CA THR A 51 -12.50 -6.96 19.97
C THR A 51 -12.48 -7.88 21.18
N ASN A 52 -11.54 -8.83 21.19
CA ASN A 52 -11.20 -9.66 22.35
C ASN A 52 -12.46 -10.28 22.99
N TYR A 53 -12.72 -9.98 24.26
CA TYR A 53 -13.88 -10.47 25.01
C TYR A 53 -15.25 -10.14 24.40
N PHE A 54 -15.35 -9.17 23.51
CA PHE A 54 -16.61 -8.76 22.91
C PHE A 54 -16.89 -9.42 21.56
N LEU A 55 -15.94 -10.17 20.98
CA LEU A 55 -16.13 -10.85 19.70
C LEU A 55 -17.28 -11.87 19.71
N ASP A 56 -17.63 -12.41 20.88
CA ASP A 56 -18.76 -13.31 21.08
C ASP A 56 -19.98 -12.65 21.77
N LYS A 57 -19.98 -11.31 21.92
CA LYS A 57 -21.02 -10.52 22.60
C LYS A 57 -21.48 -9.35 21.74
N ILE A 58 -21.87 -9.69 20.52
CA ILE A 58 -22.39 -8.76 19.53
C ILE A 58 -23.72 -8.21 20.02
N ASP A 59 -23.93 -6.90 19.91
CA ASP A 59 -25.19 -6.27 20.24
C ASP A 59 -26.12 -6.35 19.02
N PRO A 60 -27.29 -7.01 19.11
CA PRO A 60 -28.17 -7.20 17.96
C PRO A 60 -28.80 -5.89 17.46
N LYS A 61 -28.70 -4.79 18.23
CA LYS A 61 -29.27 -3.51 17.85
C LYS A 61 -28.41 -2.74 16.86
N SER A 62 -27.08 -2.88 16.90
CA SER A 62 -26.21 -2.03 16.09
C SER A 62 -26.50 -2.16 14.60
N LYS A 63 -26.44 -1.04 13.89
CA LYS A 63 -26.57 -0.96 12.44
C LYS A 63 -25.54 -1.81 11.71
N TYR A 64 -24.28 -1.71 12.14
CA TYR A 64 -23.17 -2.48 11.57
C TYR A 64 -22.29 -3.08 12.67
N ASN A 65 -22.00 -4.37 12.50
CA ASN A 65 -21.18 -5.19 13.38
C ASN A 65 -19.85 -5.52 12.73
N ILE A 66 -18.76 -5.00 13.29
CA ILE A 66 -17.41 -5.17 12.76
C ILE A 66 -16.57 -5.96 13.78
N ALA A 67 -16.07 -7.13 13.39
CA ALA A 67 -15.07 -7.83 14.19
C ALA A 67 -13.67 -7.30 13.87
N LEU A 68 -12.87 -7.03 14.90
CA LEU A 68 -11.46 -6.67 14.75
C LEU A 68 -10.57 -7.67 15.50
N MET A 69 -9.87 -8.50 14.72
CA MET A 69 -9.00 -9.57 15.21
C MET A 69 -7.55 -9.09 15.29
N ILE A 70 -7.06 -8.87 16.50
CA ILE A 70 -5.69 -8.36 16.74
C ILE A 70 -4.75 -9.37 17.40
N GLU A 71 -5.30 -10.38 18.07
CA GLU A 71 -4.53 -11.46 18.67
C GLU A 71 -4.43 -12.65 17.70
N GLY A 72 -3.31 -13.36 17.77
CA GLY A 72 -3.02 -14.48 16.86
C GLY A 72 -3.90 -15.70 17.11
N ILE A 73 -4.08 -16.54 16.09
CA ILE A 73 -5.00 -17.68 16.12
C ILE A 73 -4.71 -18.68 17.24
N GLU A 74 -3.45 -18.90 17.61
CA GLU A 74 -3.10 -19.83 18.69
C GLU A 74 -3.52 -19.30 20.07
N HIS A 75 -3.44 -17.98 20.29
CA HIS A 75 -3.85 -17.35 21.54
C HIS A 75 -5.37 -17.32 21.66
N ASP A 76 -6.05 -16.86 20.61
CA ASP A 76 -7.47 -16.51 20.62
C ASP A 76 -8.34 -17.49 19.82
N LYS A 77 -7.90 -18.76 19.73
CA LYS A 77 -8.55 -19.83 18.93
C LYS A 77 -10.07 -19.90 19.09
N LYS A 78 -10.58 -19.65 20.30
CA LYS A 78 -12.02 -19.65 20.56
C LYS A 78 -12.79 -18.60 19.76
N TYR A 79 -12.22 -17.41 19.56
CA TYR A 79 -12.88 -16.32 18.82
C TYR A 79 -12.76 -16.55 17.32
N TYR A 80 -11.63 -17.06 16.83
CA TYR A 80 -11.51 -17.50 15.43
C TYR A 80 -12.57 -18.55 15.09
N ASN A 81 -12.73 -19.58 15.92
CA ASN A 81 -13.78 -20.59 15.74
C ASN A 81 -15.20 -20.02 15.83
N TYR A 82 -15.44 -19.04 16.72
CA TYR A 82 -16.75 -18.42 16.86
C TYR A 82 -17.10 -17.60 15.62
N ILE A 83 -16.19 -16.73 15.17
CA ILE A 83 -16.35 -15.90 13.98
C ILE A 83 -16.57 -16.76 12.74
N GLU A 84 -15.77 -17.82 12.57
CA GLU A 84 -15.92 -18.75 11.45
C GLU A 84 -17.31 -19.42 11.40
N LYS A 85 -17.92 -19.69 12.57
CA LYS A 85 -19.25 -20.31 12.68
C LYS A 85 -20.43 -19.34 12.66
N ASN A 86 -20.18 -18.06 12.92
CA ASN A 86 -21.21 -17.03 13.09
C ASN A 86 -20.88 -15.80 12.23
N ASN A 87 -20.29 -16.03 11.06
CA ASN A 87 -19.78 -14.96 10.21
C ASN A 87 -20.91 -14.03 9.72
N ASP A 88 -22.11 -14.60 9.56
CA ASP A 88 -23.36 -13.92 9.22
C ASP A 88 -23.79 -12.86 10.24
N LYS A 89 -23.24 -12.88 11.46
CA LYS A 89 -23.48 -11.85 12.48
C LYS A 89 -22.59 -10.61 12.33
N PHE A 90 -21.66 -10.62 11.39
CA PHE A 90 -20.74 -9.52 11.14
C PHE A 90 -20.93 -9.01 9.71
N ASP A 91 -20.94 -7.69 9.57
CA ASP A 91 -20.91 -7.06 8.26
C ASP A 91 -19.51 -7.10 7.67
N ILE A 92 -18.48 -6.94 8.53
CA ILE A 92 -17.06 -7.05 8.16
C ILE A 92 -16.29 -7.72 9.30
N VAL A 93 -15.34 -8.59 8.92
CA VAL A 93 -14.34 -9.14 9.84
C VAL A 93 -12.96 -8.69 9.41
N LEU A 94 -12.37 -7.75 10.15
CA LEU A 94 -10.99 -7.29 9.97
C LEU A 94 -10.05 -8.31 10.62
N THR A 95 -9.26 -9.01 9.80
CA THR A 95 -8.36 -10.06 10.27
C THR A 95 -7.07 -10.14 9.46
N TRP A 96 -5.99 -10.53 10.12
CA TRP A 96 -4.74 -10.96 9.50
C TRP A 96 -4.64 -12.47 9.25
N SER A 97 -5.64 -13.27 9.63
CA SER A 97 -5.58 -14.73 9.45
C SER A 97 -5.80 -15.12 7.99
N LYS A 98 -4.78 -15.69 7.37
CA LYS A 98 -4.89 -16.23 6.01
C LYS A 98 -6.00 -17.28 5.88
N GLN A 99 -6.20 -18.13 6.90
CA GLN A 99 -7.22 -19.17 6.86
C GLN A 99 -8.63 -18.58 6.68
N LEU A 100 -8.94 -17.47 7.36
CA LEU A 100 -10.22 -16.79 7.18
C LEU A 100 -10.27 -16.04 5.84
N LEU A 101 -9.20 -15.33 5.48
CA LEU A 101 -9.13 -14.57 4.23
C LEU A 101 -9.30 -15.45 2.97
N ASP A 102 -8.74 -16.66 2.98
CA ASP A 102 -8.83 -17.60 1.84
C ASP A 102 -10.26 -18.09 1.57
N LYS A 103 -11.17 -17.99 2.54
CA LYS A 103 -12.57 -18.40 2.36
C LYS A 103 -13.35 -17.48 1.40
N GLY A 104 -12.83 -16.28 1.11
CA GLY A 104 -13.66 -15.22 0.54
C GLY A 104 -14.65 -14.70 1.60
N GLU A 105 -15.78 -14.10 1.23
CA GLU A 105 -16.78 -13.53 2.17
C GLU A 105 -16.42 -12.11 2.69
N ASN A 106 -16.91 -11.75 3.88
CA ASN A 106 -16.75 -10.45 4.53
C ASN A 106 -15.40 -10.29 5.27
N TYR A 107 -14.47 -11.24 5.14
CA TYR A 107 -13.14 -11.16 5.72
C TYR A 107 -12.30 -10.14 4.96
N LYS A 108 -11.78 -9.14 5.67
CA LYS A 108 -10.96 -8.06 5.12
C LYS A 108 -9.60 -8.04 5.79
N GLN A 109 -8.56 -7.97 4.97
CA GLN A 109 -7.19 -8.06 5.46
C GLN A 109 -6.79 -6.79 6.21
N ILE A 110 -6.30 -6.97 7.43
CA ILE A 110 -5.50 -5.98 8.17
C ILE A 110 -4.17 -6.62 8.58
N MET A 111 -3.22 -5.80 9.02
CA MET A 111 -1.94 -6.28 9.57
C MET A 111 -1.73 -5.72 10.96
N CYS A 112 -1.46 -6.59 11.94
CA CYS A 112 -1.20 -6.19 13.32
C CYS A 112 0.30 -6.04 13.64
N GLY A 113 1.18 -6.22 12.66
CA GLY A 113 2.59 -5.87 12.78
C GLY A 113 2.72 -4.37 13.00
N THR A 114 2.99 -3.96 14.24
CA THR A 114 3.28 -2.57 14.62
C THR A 114 4.73 -2.45 15.07
N THR A 115 5.12 -1.36 15.73
CA THR A 115 6.45 -1.25 16.34
C THR A 115 6.34 -0.77 17.77
N TRP A 116 7.20 -1.35 18.62
CA TRP A 116 7.48 -0.82 19.94
C TRP A 116 8.82 -0.09 19.94
N LEU A 117 9.23 0.53 18.82
CA LEU A 117 10.34 1.48 18.77
C LEU A 117 9.80 2.93 18.77
N HIS A 118 10.38 3.80 19.60
CA HIS A 118 10.18 5.24 19.54
C HIS A 118 10.88 5.78 18.31
N ASP A 119 10.31 6.84 17.72
CA ASP A 119 10.76 7.36 16.42
C ASP A 119 12.26 7.73 16.41
N MET A 120 12.80 8.19 17.53
CA MET A 120 14.24 8.51 17.66
C MET A 120 15.17 7.29 17.50
N TYR A 121 14.64 6.08 17.72
CA TYR A 121 15.39 4.83 17.64
C TYR A 121 15.24 4.13 16.30
N ILE A 122 14.31 4.60 15.45
CA ILE A 122 14.10 4.07 14.11
C ILE A 122 15.15 4.65 13.18
N ARG A 123 16.19 3.86 12.89
CA ARG A 123 17.28 4.19 11.97
C ARG A 123 18.14 2.97 11.70
N MET A 124 18.97 3.06 10.65
CA MET A 124 20.07 2.13 10.43
C MET A 124 21.21 2.45 11.41
N TRP A 125 21.49 1.54 12.34
CA TRP A 125 22.53 1.70 13.34
C TRP A 125 23.83 1.00 12.93
N ASP A 126 24.96 1.51 13.42
CA ASP A 126 26.24 0.81 13.32
C ASP A 126 26.24 -0.46 14.18
N LYS A 127 26.55 -1.60 13.56
CA LYS A 127 26.52 -2.90 14.21
C LYS A 127 27.92 -3.31 14.66
N LYS A 128 28.01 -3.81 15.90
CA LYS A 128 29.27 -4.16 16.56
C LYS A 128 29.26 -5.58 17.16
N LYS A 129 28.09 -6.12 17.44
CA LYS A 129 27.87 -7.43 18.06
C LYS A 129 27.20 -8.38 17.08
N ILE A 130 27.43 -9.68 17.24
CA ILE A 130 26.96 -10.70 16.31
C ILE A 130 25.45 -10.91 16.43
N CYS A 131 24.97 -11.44 17.55
CA CYS A 131 23.57 -11.85 17.67
C CYS A 131 23.00 -11.58 19.07
N SER A 132 21.73 -11.21 19.12
CA SER A 132 20.96 -11.09 20.35
C SER A 132 19.72 -11.99 20.33
N HIS A 133 19.18 -12.24 21.51
CA HIS A 133 17.91 -12.95 21.69
C HIS A 133 17.12 -12.31 22.82
N VAL A 134 15.85 -11.97 22.60
CA VAL A 134 15.00 -11.32 23.60
C VAL A 134 13.88 -12.27 24.04
N VAL A 135 13.88 -12.66 25.30
CA VAL A 135 13.00 -13.70 25.85
C VAL A 135 12.24 -13.19 27.08
N SER A 136 10.91 -13.20 26.99
CA SER A 136 10.04 -12.94 28.16
C SER A 136 9.84 -14.20 29.00
N ALA A 137 9.36 -14.08 30.24
CA ALA A 137 9.00 -15.22 31.09
C ALA A 137 7.77 -16.02 30.63
N LYS A 138 7.10 -15.62 29.55
CA LYS A 138 5.90 -16.31 29.02
C LYS A 138 6.25 -17.71 28.49
N THR A 139 5.33 -18.66 28.65
CA THR A 139 5.47 -20.07 28.21
C THR A 139 4.18 -20.66 27.61
N GLN A 140 3.12 -19.84 27.48
CA GLN A 140 1.78 -20.31 27.12
C GLN A 140 1.66 -20.85 25.69
N LEU A 141 2.34 -20.23 24.72
CA LEU A 141 2.22 -20.53 23.29
C LEU A 141 3.46 -21.27 22.77
N ALA A 142 3.35 -21.93 21.63
CA ALA A 142 4.43 -22.72 21.05
C ALA A 142 5.71 -21.90 20.85
N GLY A 143 5.59 -20.69 20.29
CA GLY A 143 6.73 -19.79 20.10
C GLY A 143 7.31 -19.27 21.42
N HIS A 144 6.48 -19.13 22.47
CA HIS A 144 6.99 -18.79 23.81
C HIS A 144 7.94 -19.88 24.33
N ARG A 145 7.54 -21.15 24.24
CA ARG A 145 8.36 -22.28 24.68
C ARG A 145 9.62 -22.42 23.83
N LEU A 146 9.51 -22.25 22.51
CA LEU A 146 10.65 -22.32 21.59
C LEU A 146 11.74 -21.28 21.94
N ARG A 147 11.35 -20.06 22.34
CA ARG A 147 12.33 -19.04 22.77
C ARG A 147 13.18 -19.49 23.95
N HIS A 148 12.58 -20.17 24.94
CA HIS A 148 13.29 -20.69 26.11
C HIS A 148 14.19 -21.87 25.73
N VAL A 149 13.69 -22.80 24.92
CA VAL A 149 14.49 -23.94 24.43
C VAL A 149 15.74 -23.46 23.67
N ILE A 150 15.58 -22.47 22.78
CA ILE A 150 16.72 -21.87 22.07
C ILE A 150 17.67 -21.15 23.03
N ALA A 151 17.15 -20.44 24.03
CA ALA A 151 17.98 -19.78 25.03
C ALA A 151 18.81 -20.78 25.87
N ASP A 152 18.21 -21.92 26.25
CA ASP A 152 18.89 -22.98 26.97
C ASP A 152 20.01 -23.61 26.11
N ASN A 153 19.76 -23.85 24.82
CA ASN A 153 20.78 -24.35 23.89
C ASN A 153 21.94 -23.37 23.71
N ILE A 154 21.64 -22.08 23.53
CA ILE A 154 22.67 -21.03 23.46
C ILE A 154 23.59 -21.09 24.67
N GLN A 155 23.04 -21.24 25.88
CA GLN A 155 23.83 -21.32 27.11
C GLN A 155 24.62 -22.63 27.20
N LYS A 156 23.99 -23.77 26.90
CA LYS A 156 24.60 -25.10 26.96
C LYS A 156 25.77 -25.22 25.99
N ASP A 157 25.58 -24.77 24.76
CA ASP A 157 26.56 -24.89 23.68
C ASP A 157 27.51 -23.68 23.63
N LYS A 158 27.34 -22.71 24.55
CA LYS A 158 28.16 -21.50 24.70
C LYS A 158 28.26 -20.69 23.39
N LEU A 159 27.14 -20.56 22.69
CA LEU A 159 27.06 -19.80 21.44
C LEU A 159 27.24 -18.30 21.71
N THR A 160 27.79 -17.57 20.73
CA THR A 160 28.02 -16.12 20.84
C THR A 160 26.74 -15.33 20.59
N VAL A 161 25.76 -15.48 21.49
CA VAL A 161 24.47 -14.79 21.45
C VAL A 161 24.19 -14.16 22.81
N ASP A 162 23.97 -12.84 22.84
CA ASP A 162 23.59 -12.15 24.07
C ASP A 162 22.09 -12.30 24.32
N ILE A 163 21.72 -12.98 25.41
CA ILE A 163 20.31 -13.22 25.78
C ILE A 163 19.83 -12.12 26.75
N PHE A 164 18.69 -11.51 26.43
CA PHE A 164 18.05 -10.46 27.21
C PHE A 164 16.65 -10.88 27.67
N GLY A 165 16.22 -10.34 28.81
CA GLY A 165 14.88 -10.60 29.36
C GLY A 165 14.88 -10.81 30.86
N HIS A 166 13.68 -10.98 31.44
CA HIS A 166 13.48 -10.98 32.90
C HIS A 166 14.31 -12.03 33.65
N ILE A 167 14.55 -13.19 33.05
CA ILE A 167 15.32 -14.30 33.64
C ILE A 167 16.78 -14.34 33.15
N TYR A 168 17.18 -13.41 32.28
CA TYR A 168 18.52 -13.32 31.68
C TYR A 168 19.11 -11.92 31.93
N ASN A 169 19.81 -11.33 30.96
CA ASN A 169 20.29 -9.96 31.09
C ASN A 169 19.12 -8.97 31.05
N LEU A 170 18.96 -8.21 32.13
CA LEU A 170 17.94 -7.17 32.19
C LEU A 170 18.30 -6.03 31.24
N LEU A 171 17.33 -5.62 30.44
CA LEU A 171 17.47 -4.42 29.61
C LEU A 171 17.37 -3.17 30.50
N PRO A 172 18.16 -2.12 30.21
CA PRO A 172 18.07 -0.87 30.95
C PRO A 172 16.68 -0.26 30.78
N PHE A 173 16.20 0.39 31.85
CA PHE A 173 14.86 0.98 31.93
C PHE A 173 13.70 -0.05 31.74
N PRO A 174 13.66 -1.16 32.51
CA PRO A 174 12.69 -2.24 32.31
C PRO A 174 11.26 -1.89 32.75
N LYS A 175 11.03 -0.67 33.28
CA LYS A 175 9.71 -0.25 33.79
C LYS A 175 9.04 0.67 32.79
N THR A 176 8.01 0.15 32.11
CA THR A 176 6.86 0.97 31.74
C THR A 176 6.36 1.65 33.02
N LYS A 177 6.49 2.97 33.14
CA LYS A 177 5.77 3.71 34.20
C LYS A 177 4.28 3.34 34.12
N ALA A 178 3.58 3.35 35.26
CA ALA A 178 2.12 3.27 35.26
C ALA A 178 1.54 4.29 34.26
N PHE A 179 0.50 3.90 33.53
CA PHE A 179 -0.16 4.72 32.52
C PHE A 179 -0.51 6.11 33.08
N GLN A 180 0.06 7.17 32.49
CA GLN A 180 -0.26 8.57 32.71
C GLN A 180 -0.95 9.12 31.45
N LYS A 181 -1.69 10.23 31.57
CA LYS A 181 -2.49 10.80 30.46
C LYS A 181 -1.68 11.19 29.22
N ASP A 182 -0.37 11.33 29.36
CA ASP A 182 0.61 11.63 28.30
C ASP A 182 1.34 10.38 27.76
N HIS A 183 0.93 9.17 28.16
CA HIS A 183 1.46 7.92 27.59
C HIS A 183 1.13 7.80 26.10
N SER A 184 2.13 8.06 25.26
CA SER A 184 2.22 7.38 23.98
C SER A 184 2.80 5.97 24.21
N ALA A 185 2.37 4.98 23.41
CA ALA A 185 2.97 3.63 23.43
C ALA A 185 4.46 3.63 23.07
N ARG A 186 4.98 4.77 22.59
CA ARG A 186 6.36 4.99 22.18
C ARG A 186 7.24 5.57 23.30
N HIS A 187 6.96 5.29 24.57
CA HIS A 187 7.67 5.92 25.70
C HIS A 187 9.21 5.92 25.56
N ILE A 188 9.83 7.02 26.02
CA ILE A 188 11.23 7.47 25.85
C ILE A 188 12.32 6.48 26.36
N THR A 189 11.94 5.33 26.91
CA THR A 189 12.89 4.37 27.47
C THR A 189 12.54 2.94 27.07
N GLN A 190 12.63 2.63 25.78
CA GLN A 190 12.48 1.25 25.32
C GLN A 190 13.82 0.54 25.42
N GLY A 191 14.02 -0.18 26.52
CA GLY A 191 15.19 -1.03 26.71
C GLY A 191 15.44 -2.00 25.54
N LYS A 192 14.39 -2.41 24.81
CA LYS A 192 14.46 -3.32 23.66
C LYS A 192 15.46 -2.86 22.60
N ILE A 193 15.61 -1.55 22.36
CA ILE A 193 16.58 -1.05 21.37
C ILE A 193 18.01 -1.45 21.71
N TYR A 194 18.36 -1.64 22.99
CA TYR A 194 19.71 -2.06 23.39
C TYR A 194 19.99 -3.53 23.08
N ALA A 195 18.97 -4.35 22.86
CA ALA A 195 19.12 -5.69 22.31
C ALA A 195 19.20 -5.70 20.77
N LEU A 196 19.01 -4.57 20.09
CA LEU A 196 18.93 -4.54 18.62
C LEU A 196 19.98 -3.64 17.98
N LYS A 197 20.11 -2.39 18.45
CA LYS A 197 20.88 -1.35 17.77
C LYS A 197 22.32 -1.74 17.45
N GLU A 198 23.01 -2.44 18.36
CA GLU A 198 24.41 -2.85 18.17
C GLU A 198 24.56 -4.24 17.54
N TYR A 199 23.48 -4.99 17.34
CA TYR A 199 23.53 -6.38 16.88
C TYR A 199 23.24 -6.51 15.39
N MET A 200 24.08 -7.27 14.70
CA MET A 200 23.94 -7.62 13.29
C MET A 200 22.70 -8.48 13.06
N PHE A 201 22.52 -9.48 13.92
CA PHE A 201 21.40 -10.43 13.88
C PHE A 201 20.61 -10.41 15.19
N SER A 202 19.33 -10.78 15.14
CA SER A 202 18.53 -11.06 16.34
C SER A 202 17.64 -12.26 16.09
N ILE A 203 17.53 -13.15 17.07
CA ILE A 203 16.55 -14.23 17.03
C ILE A 203 15.16 -13.63 17.24
N VAL A 204 14.28 -13.83 16.27
CA VAL A 204 12.92 -13.29 16.22
C VAL A 204 11.95 -14.47 16.07
N ILE A 205 11.44 -14.94 17.19
CA ILE A 205 10.43 -15.99 17.24
C ILE A 205 9.10 -15.33 17.55
N GLU A 206 8.09 -15.51 16.71
CA GLU A 206 6.72 -15.06 16.96
C GLU A 206 6.06 -15.85 18.08
N ASN A 207 4.89 -15.41 18.55
CA ASN A 207 4.19 -16.13 19.62
C ASN A 207 3.72 -17.52 19.16
N ALA A 208 3.42 -17.66 17.88
CA ALA A 208 3.00 -18.87 17.19
C ALA A 208 3.50 -18.84 15.74
N LYS A 209 3.54 -20.00 15.08
CA LYS A 209 3.79 -20.10 13.63
C LYS A 209 2.45 -20.09 12.91
N ALA A 210 2.05 -18.93 12.39
CA ALA A 210 0.76 -18.74 11.73
C ALA A 210 0.91 -17.82 10.52
N ASP A 211 0.21 -18.14 9.43
CA ASP A 211 0.38 -17.40 8.17
C ASP A 211 -0.28 -16.03 8.19
N TYR A 212 0.43 -15.06 7.62
CA TYR A 212 0.17 -13.62 7.66
C TYR A 212 0.29 -12.99 9.07
N GLU A 213 0.61 -13.77 10.11
CA GLU A 213 0.80 -13.27 11.47
C GLU A 213 2.28 -12.96 11.75
N PHE A 214 2.66 -11.68 11.68
CA PHE A 214 3.95 -11.16 12.18
C PHE A 214 3.73 -9.92 13.02
N THR A 215 4.56 -9.73 14.05
CA THR A 215 4.32 -8.74 15.10
C THR A 215 5.41 -7.68 15.18
N GLU A 216 5.38 -6.89 16.26
CA GLU A 216 6.38 -5.88 16.55
C GLU A 216 7.80 -6.43 16.70
N LYS A 217 7.95 -7.72 17.00
CA LYS A 217 9.27 -8.36 17.13
C LYS A 217 10.04 -8.30 15.82
N LEU A 218 9.37 -8.62 14.72
CA LEU A 218 9.97 -8.57 13.39
C LEU A 218 10.16 -7.12 12.93
N ILE A 219 9.15 -6.27 13.12
CA ILE A 219 9.21 -4.87 12.69
C ILE A 219 10.30 -4.09 13.43
N ASP A 220 10.44 -4.25 14.75
CA ASP A 220 11.49 -3.60 15.54
C ASP A 220 12.89 -4.03 15.08
N CYS A 221 13.05 -5.31 14.69
CA CYS A 221 14.30 -5.83 14.15
C CYS A 221 14.67 -5.10 12.85
N PHE A 222 13.74 -5.02 11.89
CA PHE A 222 13.98 -4.30 10.64
C PHE A 222 14.21 -2.80 10.87
N LEU A 223 13.41 -2.14 11.71
CA LEU A 223 13.48 -0.69 11.96
C LEU A 223 14.74 -0.25 12.73
N SER A 224 15.51 -1.19 13.25
CA SER A 224 16.83 -0.95 13.83
C SER A 224 17.98 -1.36 12.91
N GLY A 225 17.69 -1.86 11.71
CA GLY A 225 18.68 -2.37 10.75
C GLY A 225 19.31 -3.71 11.16
N THR A 226 18.66 -4.48 12.04
CA THR A 226 19.11 -5.80 12.46
C THR A 226 18.44 -6.87 11.60
N ILE A 227 19.20 -7.90 11.21
CA ILE A 227 18.70 -9.01 10.39
C ILE A 227 18.02 -10.06 11.29
N PRO A 228 16.74 -10.39 11.06
CA PRO A 228 16.05 -11.39 11.86
C PRO A 228 16.48 -12.82 11.50
N ILE A 229 16.73 -13.62 12.53
CA ILE A 229 16.72 -15.09 12.47
C ILE A 229 15.30 -15.51 12.88
N TYR A 230 14.45 -15.83 11.91
CA TYR A 230 13.01 -15.69 12.01
C TYR A 230 12.26 -17.04 12.05
N TYR A 231 11.32 -17.13 12.99
CA TYR A 231 10.30 -18.18 13.09
C TYR A 231 8.93 -17.53 13.29
N GLY A 232 7.98 -17.72 12.37
CA GLY A 232 6.67 -17.08 12.42
C GLY A 232 5.83 -17.28 11.16
N CYS A 233 5.56 -16.21 10.41
CA CYS A 233 4.74 -16.20 9.21
C CYS A 233 5.35 -17.05 8.06
N PRO A 234 4.72 -18.16 7.61
CA PRO A 234 5.23 -18.97 6.51
C PRO A 234 5.27 -18.26 5.15
N SER A 235 4.33 -17.35 4.87
CA SER A 235 4.29 -16.56 3.63
C SER A 235 4.97 -15.20 3.76
N ILE A 236 6.01 -15.05 4.61
CA ILE A 236 6.65 -13.75 4.87
C ILE A 236 7.21 -13.07 3.60
N GLN A 237 7.54 -13.84 2.57
CA GLN A 237 7.98 -13.36 1.24
C GLN A 237 6.96 -12.48 0.52
N LYS A 238 5.68 -12.55 0.91
CA LYS A 238 4.64 -11.65 0.37
C LYS A 238 4.76 -10.24 0.93
N PHE A 239 5.39 -10.10 2.09
CA PHE A 239 5.45 -8.85 2.85
C PHE A 239 6.84 -8.24 2.86
N PHE A 240 7.90 -9.05 2.85
CA PHE A 240 9.29 -8.62 2.97
C PHE A 240 10.22 -9.38 2.02
N ASP A 241 11.41 -8.81 1.78
CA ASP A 241 12.48 -9.44 1.01
C ASP A 241 13.18 -10.52 1.84
N ILE A 242 12.93 -11.78 1.54
CA ILE A 242 13.48 -12.92 2.28
C ILE A 242 15.00 -13.03 2.21
N ARG A 243 15.68 -12.34 1.27
CA ARG A 243 17.16 -12.31 1.23
C ARG A 243 17.75 -11.54 2.41
N GLY A 244 16.94 -10.76 3.11
CA GLY A 244 17.28 -10.07 4.36
C GLY A 244 16.74 -10.77 5.61
N ILE A 245 16.40 -12.06 5.56
CA ILE A 245 15.80 -12.84 6.65
C ILE A 245 16.45 -14.23 6.68
N LEU A 246 16.87 -14.69 7.86
CA LEU A 246 17.34 -16.07 8.07
C LEU A 246 16.23 -16.90 8.68
N GLN A 247 15.48 -17.64 7.87
CA GLN A 247 14.31 -18.39 8.33
C GLN A 247 14.69 -19.76 8.88
N PHE A 248 13.96 -20.22 9.90
CA PHE A 248 14.08 -21.57 10.44
C PHE A 248 12.72 -22.10 10.90
N ASP A 249 12.57 -23.42 10.90
CA ASP A 249 11.36 -24.13 11.29
C ASP A 249 11.57 -25.07 12.47
N THR A 250 12.82 -25.43 12.75
CA THR A 250 13.17 -26.31 13.87
C THR A 250 14.22 -25.70 14.78
N GLU A 251 14.25 -26.18 16.03
CA GLU A 251 15.28 -25.84 17.01
C GLU A 251 16.70 -26.07 16.45
N LYS A 252 16.89 -27.23 15.80
CA LYS A 252 18.17 -27.61 15.19
C LYS A 252 18.59 -26.62 14.10
N GLU A 253 17.70 -26.26 13.19
CA GLU A 253 17.99 -25.29 12.12
C GLU A 253 18.38 -23.92 12.68
N CYS A 254 17.70 -23.47 13.75
CA CYS A 254 18.10 -22.23 14.42
C CYS A 254 19.54 -22.32 14.93
N VAL A 255 19.88 -23.39 15.65
CA VAL A 255 21.24 -23.61 16.19
C VAL A 255 22.28 -23.71 15.07
N ASP A 256 21.96 -24.42 13.99
CA ASP A 256 22.83 -24.53 12.81
C ASP A 256 23.11 -23.14 12.20
N ILE A 257 22.08 -22.28 12.06
CA ILE A 257 22.25 -20.89 11.61
C ILE A 257 23.16 -20.10 12.54
N LEU A 258 22.97 -20.22 13.87
CA LEU A 258 23.78 -19.51 14.87
C LEU A 258 25.28 -19.79 14.73
N HIS A 259 25.66 -21.01 14.32
CA HIS A 259 27.05 -21.38 14.07
C HIS A 259 27.67 -20.72 12.82
N THR A 260 26.86 -20.21 11.90
CA THR A 260 27.33 -19.61 10.63
C THR A 260 27.45 -18.09 10.67
N LEU A 261 26.98 -17.44 11.74
CA LEU A 261 26.86 -15.98 11.77
C LEU A 261 28.23 -15.30 11.78
N THR A 262 28.46 -14.40 10.84
CA THR A 262 29.68 -13.59 10.75
C THR A 262 29.38 -12.14 10.37
N PRO A 263 30.29 -11.19 10.65
CA PRO A 263 30.19 -9.83 10.14
C PRO A 263 30.13 -9.74 8.61
N GLU A 264 30.83 -10.62 7.91
CA GLU A 264 30.81 -10.68 6.44
C GLU A 264 29.42 -11.07 5.93
N MET A 265 28.79 -12.06 6.55
CA MET A 265 27.42 -12.46 6.23
C MET A 265 26.44 -11.29 6.39
N TYR A 266 26.53 -10.54 7.49
CA TYR A 266 25.71 -9.34 7.69
C TYR A 266 25.95 -8.31 6.57
N ASN A 267 27.21 -8.03 6.24
CA ASN A 267 27.56 -7.07 5.18
C ASN A 267 27.00 -7.47 3.82
N ASN A 268 27.05 -8.77 3.47
CA ASN A 268 26.48 -9.30 2.24
C ASN A 268 24.95 -9.18 2.19
N MET A 269 24.29 -9.24 3.35
CA MET A 269 22.84 -9.11 3.47
C MET A 269 22.36 -7.67 3.69
N LYS A 270 23.26 -6.71 3.95
CA LYS A 270 22.94 -5.34 4.37
C LYS A 270 22.00 -4.61 3.41
N VAL A 271 22.18 -4.79 2.10
CA VAL A 271 21.31 -4.18 1.08
C VAL A 271 19.85 -4.65 1.21
N TYR A 272 19.64 -5.91 1.58
CA TYR A 272 18.29 -6.47 1.79
C TYR A 272 17.72 -6.04 3.16
N ALA A 273 18.58 -5.87 4.17
CA ALA A 273 18.17 -5.29 5.45
C ALA A 273 17.70 -3.83 5.27
N GLU A 274 18.39 -3.04 4.45
CA GLU A 274 17.99 -1.66 4.09
C GLU A 274 16.66 -1.65 3.31
N HIS A 275 16.46 -2.60 2.39
CA HIS A 275 15.20 -2.77 1.68
C HIS A 275 14.04 -3.07 2.65
N ASN A 276 14.23 -4.04 3.56
CA ASN A 276 13.24 -4.39 4.56
C ASN A 276 13.00 -3.29 5.59
N TYR A 277 14.02 -2.49 5.94
CA TYR A 277 13.86 -1.29 6.76
C TYR A 277 12.84 -0.32 6.12
N VAL A 278 12.96 -0.05 4.81
CA VAL A 278 12.03 0.82 4.07
C VAL A 278 10.61 0.26 4.07
N ILE A 279 10.44 -1.05 3.84
CA ILE A 279 9.13 -1.70 3.89
C ILE A 279 8.53 -1.63 5.30
N ALA A 280 9.33 -1.92 6.33
CA ALA A 280 8.93 -1.91 7.73
C ALA A 280 8.43 -0.53 8.20
N GLN A 281 8.85 0.57 7.56
CA GLN A 281 8.34 1.90 7.89
C GLN A 281 6.83 2.07 7.69
N ARG A 282 6.19 1.25 6.84
CA ARG A 282 4.74 1.23 6.63
C ARG A 282 3.97 0.73 7.85
N TYR A 283 4.66 -0.03 8.72
CA TYR A 283 4.11 -0.69 9.90
C TYR A 283 4.39 0.09 11.20
N LYS A 284 4.85 1.35 11.12
CA LYS A 284 5.12 2.17 12.32
C LYS A 284 3.87 2.52 13.12
N ILE A 285 2.73 2.56 12.44
CA ILE A 285 1.42 2.89 12.98
C ILE A 285 0.49 1.77 12.53
N PHE A 286 -0.38 1.32 13.43
CA PHE A 286 -1.42 0.37 13.10
C PHE A 286 -2.37 1.00 12.07
N ASP A 287 -2.53 0.36 10.91
CA ASP A 287 -3.52 0.75 9.92
C ASP A 287 -4.76 -0.13 10.11
N LEU A 288 -5.86 0.46 10.59
CA LEU A 288 -7.15 -0.21 10.72
C LEU A 288 -7.74 -0.56 9.34
N CYS A 289 -7.23 0.05 8.27
CA CYS A 289 -7.82 0.05 6.94
C CYS A 289 -9.26 0.58 7.00
N GLU A 290 -9.42 1.81 7.52
CA GLU A 290 -10.73 2.45 7.72
C GLU A 290 -11.57 2.55 6.45
N ASP A 291 -10.95 2.50 5.26
CA ASP A 291 -11.62 2.46 3.97
C ASP A 291 -12.67 1.34 3.90
N TYR A 292 -12.42 0.16 4.49
CA TYR A 292 -13.43 -0.91 4.54
C TYR A 292 -14.68 -0.52 5.34
N ILE A 293 -14.50 0.25 6.41
CA ILE A 293 -15.61 0.71 7.27
C ILE A 293 -16.36 1.83 6.55
N LEU A 294 -15.63 2.74 5.88
CA LEU A 294 -16.23 3.81 5.11
C LEU A 294 -17.05 3.25 3.94
N GLU A 295 -16.50 2.30 3.18
CA GLU A 295 -17.21 1.62 2.07
C GLU A 295 -18.50 0.94 2.55
N LEU A 296 -18.47 0.27 3.71
CA LEU A 296 -19.67 -0.33 4.33
C LEU A 296 -20.77 0.72 4.59
N CYS A 297 -20.37 1.92 5.02
CA CYS A 297 -21.31 2.99 5.33
C CYS A 297 -21.78 3.74 4.07
N GLU A 298 -20.88 3.91 3.09
CA GLU A 298 -21.13 4.57 1.81
C GLU A 298 -22.10 3.80 0.91
N HIS A 299 -22.23 2.47 1.07
CA HIS A 299 -23.29 1.67 0.41
C HIS A 299 -24.72 2.13 0.74
N THR A 300 -24.90 3.09 1.65
CA THR A 300 -26.20 3.73 1.95
C THR A 300 -26.26 5.24 1.67
N HIS A 301 -25.17 5.88 1.25
CA HIS A 301 -25.14 7.31 0.92
C HIS A 301 -24.33 7.62 -0.35
N ASP A 302 -25.09 7.86 -1.43
CA ASP A 302 -24.74 8.58 -2.65
C ASP A 302 -23.63 7.98 -3.54
N ASN A 303 -24.07 7.46 -4.70
CA ASN A 303 -23.32 7.20 -5.94
C ASN A 303 -22.68 8.48 -6.56
N LYS A 304 -22.36 9.51 -5.76
CA LYS A 304 -21.98 10.86 -6.21
C LYS A 304 -20.50 11.24 -6.03
N ASN A 305 -19.65 10.39 -5.44
CA ASN A 305 -18.24 10.73 -5.16
C ASN A 305 -17.22 9.77 -5.81
N LYS A 306 -17.50 9.23 -7.00
CA LYS A 306 -16.46 8.61 -7.83
C LYS A 306 -15.53 9.72 -8.34
N ASN A 307 -14.24 9.68 -7.97
CA ASN A 307 -13.25 10.56 -8.58
C ASN A 307 -12.60 9.86 -9.76
N ILE A 308 -12.56 10.55 -10.89
CA ILE A 308 -11.83 10.09 -12.08
C ILE A 308 -10.58 10.96 -12.19
N ILE A 309 -9.41 10.36 -12.14
CA ILE A 309 -8.13 11.07 -12.23
C ILE A 309 -7.45 10.63 -13.52
N ILE A 310 -7.01 11.56 -14.35
CA ILE A 310 -6.30 11.24 -15.58
C ILE A 310 -4.90 11.86 -15.59
N TYR A 311 -3.87 11.02 -15.71
CA TYR A 311 -2.47 11.41 -15.81
C TYR A 311 -2.03 11.42 -17.26
N GLY A 312 -1.26 12.42 -17.66
CA GLY A 312 -0.69 12.45 -19.01
C GLY A 312 0.27 13.60 -19.23
N ASP A 313 0.59 13.85 -20.49
CA ASP A 313 1.44 14.95 -20.92
C ASP A 313 0.64 16.28 -21.03
N SER A 314 1.05 17.18 -21.92
CA SER A 314 0.34 18.44 -22.18
C SER A 314 -1.12 18.27 -22.58
N HIS A 315 -1.48 17.20 -23.28
CA HIS A 315 -2.82 17.01 -23.84
C HIS A 315 -3.85 16.59 -22.80
N VAL A 316 -3.41 16.11 -21.63
CA VAL A 316 -4.30 15.72 -20.54
C VAL A 316 -5.21 16.87 -20.06
N SER A 317 -4.78 18.12 -20.24
CA SER A 317 -5.58 19.31 -19.94
C SER A 317 -6.86 19.43 -20.80
N GLY A 318 -6.86 18.85 -22.00
CA GLY A 318 -8.05 18.81 -22.85
C GLY A 318 -9.14 17.86 -22.34
N PHE A 319 -8.84 17.00 -21.37
CA PHE A 319 -9.80 16.08 -20.74
C PHE A 319 -10.60 16.71 -19.61
N VAL A 320 -10.40 18.00 -19.30
CA VAL A 320 -11.15 18.71 -18.25
C VAL A 320 -11.56 20.13 -18.66
N SER A 321 -10.96 20.72 -19.70
CA SER A 321 -11.21 22.10 -20.18
C SER A 321 -10.97 23.16 -19.09
N LYS A 322 -10.56 24.36 -19.50
CA LYS A 322 -10.04 25.40 -18.60
C LYS A 322 -11.11 25.90 -17.61
N THR A 323 -11.20 25.31 -16.42
CA THR A 323 -11.80 25.98 -15.27
C THR A 323 -11.17 25.47 -13.97
N LEU A 324 -10.69 26.44 -13.18
CA LEU A 324 -9.96 26.32 -11.91
C LEU A 324 -8.56 25.68 -12.01
N ILE A 325 -7.55 26.55 -12.09
CA ILE A 325 -6.15 26.20 -11.83
C ILE A 325 -5.89 26.47 -10.35
N GLU A 326 -5.83 25.42 -9.54
CA GLU A 326 -5.17 25.48 -8.24
C GLU A 326 -3.90 24.63 -8.31
N ASN A 327 -2.74 25.30 -8.35
CA ASN A 327 -1.43 24.66 -8.26
C ASN A 327 -1.16 23.57 -9.31
N GLY A 328 -1.66 23.73 -10.54
CA GLY A 328 -1.36 22.84 -11.69
C GLY A 328 -2.32 21.66 -11.91
N LEU A 329 -3.38 21.53 -11.11
CA LEU A 329 -4.50 20.60 -11.37
C LEU A 329 -5.65 21.33 -12.05
N GLN A 330 -6.38 20.61 -12.91
CA GLN A 330 -7.61 21.08 -13.57
C GLN A 330 -8.71 20.04 -13.32
N SER A 331 -9.92 20.47 -12.97
CA SER A 331 -11.02 19.54 -12.64
C SER A 331 -12.39 20.00 -13.17
N ARG A 332 -13.19 19.06 -13.68
CA ARG A 332 -14.55 19.31 -14.20
C ARG A 332 -15.39 18.04 -14.08
N ASN A 333 -16.65 18.15 -13.64
CA ASN A 333 -17.60 17.03 -13.50
C ASN A 333 -17.04 15.79 -12.76
N GLY A 334 -16.22 15.98 -11.71
CA GLY A 334 -15.61 14.86 -10.97
C GLY A 334 -14.37 14.23 -11.65
N ILE A 335 -13.94 14.78 -12.79
CA ILE A 335 -12.71 14.40 -13.50
C ILE A 335 -11.60 15.38 -13.12
N THR A 336 -10.43 14.88 -12.71
CA THR A 336 -9.23 15.65 -12.38
C THR A 336 -8.10 15.28 -13.34
N ALA A 337 -7.60 16.24 -14.10
CA ALA A 337 -6.43 16.04 -14.96
C ALA A 337 -5.13 16.46 -14.27
N VAL A 338 -4.13 15.58 -14.37
CA VAL A 338 -2.80 15.76 -13.79
C VAL A 338 -1.77 15.81 -14.90
N ARG A 339 -1.35 17.02 -15.27
CA ARG A 339 -0.25 17.21 -16.22
C ARG A 339 1.06 16.83 -15.54
N THR A 340 1.67 15.75 -16.03
CA THR A 340 3.00 15.35 -15.59
C THR A 340 4.09 16.16 -16.31
N PRO A 341 5.33 16.18 -15.78
CA PRO A 341 6.51 16.64 -16.55
C PRO A 341 6.65 15.85 -17.86
N ARG A 342 7.67 16.12 -18.67
CA ARG A 342 7.90 15.44 -19.97
C ARG A 342 8.25 13.95 -19.81
N TYR A 343 7.31 13.16 -19.33
CA TYR A 343 7.38 11.71 -19.22
C TYR A 343 6.97 11.11 -20.55
N THR A 344 7.66 10.05 -20.92
CA THR A 344 7.47 9.33 -22.17
C THR A 344 7.35 7.86 -21.85
N CYS A 345 6.58 7.11 -22.62
CA CYS A 345 6.46 5.66 -22.45
C CYS A 345 7.85 4.99 -22.38
N TYR A 346 8.84 5.48 -23.14
CA TYR A 346 10.24 5.01 -23.07
C TYR A 346 10.87 4.97 -21.67
N ASN A 347 10.50 5.86 -20.75
CA ASN A 347 11.09 5.93 -19.41
C ASN A 347 10.07 5.97 -18.27
N LEU A 348 8.81 5.63 -18.56
CA LEU A 348 7.69 5.81 -17.64
C LEU A 348 7.79 4.89 -16.41
N ASN A 349 8.35 3.68 -16.57
CA ASN A 349 8.66 2.77 -15.47
C ASN A 349 9.60 3.37 -14.41
N LYS A 350 10.47 4.31 -14.78
CA LYS A 350 11.34 5.02 -13.83
C LYS A 350 10.63 6.15 -13.08
N LYS A 351 9.33 6.38 -13.34
CA LYS A 351 8.53 7.48 -12.77
C LYS A 351 7.49 7.04 -11.75
N VAL A 352 7.47 5.75 -11.38
CA VAL A 352 6.55 5.17 -10.38
C VAL A 352 6.48 6.03 -9.11
N LEU A 353 7.62 6.39 -8.52
CA LEU A 353 7.65 7.17 -7.28
C LEU A 353 7.06 8.58 -7.46
N SER A 354 7.30 9.22 -8.61
CA SER A 354 6.77 10.56 -8.86
C SER A 354 5.26 10.54 -9.07
N ILE A 355 4.75 9.54 -9.78
CA ILE A 355 3.31 9.33 -9.96
C ILE A 355 2.66 9.02 -8.61
N TRP A 356 3.28 8.17 -7.80
CA TRP A 356 2.81 7.87 -6.46
C TRP A 356 2.72 9.11 -5.58
N ASN A 357 3.74 9.96 -5.59
CA ASN A 357 3.70 11.22 -4.85
C ASN A 357 2.55 12.12 -5.30
N HIS A 358 2.27 12.20 -6.61
CA HIS A 358 1.10 12.95 -7.09
C HIS A 358 -0.22 12.34 -6.60
N ILE A 359 -0.34 11.01 -6.57
CA ILE A 359 -1.53 10.33 -6.03
C ILE A 359 -1.72 10.71 -4.56
N VAL A 360 -0.66 10.63 -3.75
CA VAL A 360 -0.69 11.01 -2.33
C VAL A 360 -1.10 12.49 -2.14
N GLU A 361 -0.60 13.39 -3.00
CA GLU A 361 -1.02 14.80 -2.95
C GLU A 361 -2.51 14.99 -3.32
N ILE A 362 -3.05 14.19 -4.23
CA ILE A 362 -4.49 14.20 -4.53
C ILE A 362 -5.29 13.66 -3.34
N GLU A 363 -4.87 12.56 -2.72
CA GLU A 363 -5.52 12.00 -1.53
C GLU A 363 -5.57 13.03 -0.38
N LYS A 364 -4.48 13.79 -0.18
CA LYS A 364 -4.45 14.90 0.80
C LYS A 364 -5.50 15.96 0.48
N LYS A 365 -5.68 16.32 -0.80
CA LYS A 365 -6.69 17.31 -1.23
C LYS A 365 -8.11 16.79 -1.10
N LEU A 366 -8.34 15.51 -1.40
CA LEU A 366 -9.63 14.85 -1.23
C LEU A 366 -9.98 14.66 0.26
N GLY A 367 -8.99 14.72 1.14
CA GLY A 367 -9.15 14.42 2.56
C GLY A 367 -9.34 12.93 2.84
N ARG A 368 -9.26 12.07 1.81
CA ARG A 368 -9.37 10.62 1.88
C ARG A 368 -8.43 9.94 0.89
N LYS A 369 -8.08 8.69 1.20
CA LYS A 369 -7.38 7.78 0.30
C LYS A 369 -8.25 7.48 -0.94
N LEU A 370 -7.62 7.21 -2.08
CA LEU A 370 -8.33 6.67 -3.24
C LEU A 370 -8.76 5.22 -2.94
N ASN A 371 -9.97 4.88 -3.34
CA ASN A 371 -10.59 3.57 -3.12
C ASN A 371 -11.05 2.92 -4.44
N LYS A 372 -11.68 1.74 -4.36
CA LYS A 372 -12.07 0.95 -5.54
C LYS A 372 -13.09 1.62 -6.46
N GLN A 373 -13.84 2.59 -5.95
CA GLN A 373 -14.80 3.36 -6.71
C GLN A 373 -14.14 4.49 -7.51
N ASP A 374 -12.93 4.92 -7.13
CA ASP A 374 -12.14 5.89 -7.87
C ASP A 374 -11.38 5.19 -9.02
N ILE A 375 -11.19 5.93 -10.12
CA ILE A 375 -10.52 5.41 -11.31
C ILE A 375 -9.37 6.32 -11.71
N VAL A 376 -8.18 5.74 -11.85
CA VAL A 376 -6.98 6.43 -12.32
C VAL A 376 -6.69 6.01 -13.77
N PHE A 377 -6.91 6.93 -14.71
CA PHE A 377 -6.57 6.80 -16.11
C PHE A 377 -5.16 7.32 -16.40
N PHE A 378 -4.52 6.70 -17.39
CA PHE A 378 -3.23 7.13 -17.92
C PHE A 378 -3.35 7.39 -19.43
N ASN A 379 -2.78 8.51 -19.89
CA ASN A 379 -2.75 8.93 -21.29
C ASN A 379 -1.33 9.41 -21.64
N TYR A 380 -0.54 8.49 -22.21
CA TYR A 380 0.83 8.73 -22.66
C TYR A 380 1.01 8.16 -24.07
N GLY A 381 2.07 8.61 -24.75
CA GLY A 381 2.49 8.07 -26.05
C GLY A 381 2.68 9.14 -27.13
N GLU A 382 2.09 10.33 -26.99
CA GLU A 382 2.15 11.35 -28.05
C GLU A 382 3.58 11.80 -28.33
N THR A 383 4.33 12.10 -27.27
CA THR A 383 5.73 12.49 -27.38
C THR A 383 6.60 11.36 -27.96
N ASP A 384 6.31 10.10 -27.58
CA ASP A 384 7.02 8.92 -28.08
C ASP A 384 6.77 8.72 -29.59
N ILE A 385 5.53 8.89 -30.05
CA ILE A 385 5.16 8.81 -31.46
C ILE A 385 5.92 9.87 -32.26
N ARG A 386 6.02 11.10 -31.73
CA ARG A 386 6.74 12.20 -32.40
C ARG A 386 8.26 12.09 -32.40
N HIS A 387 8.85 11.53 -31.35
CA HIS A 387 10.29 11.69 -31.10
C HIS A 387 11.07 10.39 -30.82
N HIS A 388 10.41 9.29 -30.45
CA HIS A 388 11.08 8.02 -30.12
C HIS A 388 10.84 6.97 -31.21
N ILE A 389 9.58 6.78 -31.60
CA ILE A 389 9.19 5.82 -32.63
C ILE A 389 9.47 6.41 -34.02
N GLY A 390 9.08 7.67 -34.25
CA GLY A 390 9.27 8.34 -35.55
C GLY A 390 10.70 8.78 -35.87
N PHE A 391 11.63 8.79 -34.91
CA PHE A 391 12.99 9.32 -35.07
C PHE A 391 14.01 8.29 -35.58
N GLN A 392 13.78 6.98 -35.38
CA GLN A 392 14.89 6.02 -35.46
C GLN A 392 15.09 5.26 -36.79
N HIS A 393 14.17 5.22 -37.76
CA HIS A 393 14.44 4.44 -38.99
C HIS A 393 13.71 4.91 -40.25
N GLU A 394 14.43 4.87 -41.37
CA GLU A 394 13.89 4.81 -42.74
C GLU A 394 13.26 3.43 -43.07
N ASP A 395 13.34 2.48 -42.13
CA ASP A 395 12.84 1.09 -42.26
C ASP A 395 11.63 0.86 -41.35
N ASP A 396 10.44 0.75 -41.94
CA ASP A 396 9.17 0.58 -41.23
C ASP A 396 9.09 -0.73 -40.43
N ARG A 397 9.98 -1.71 -40.67
CA ARG A 397 10.01 -3.01 -39.97
C ARG A 397 10.44 -2.92 -38.51
N ASN A 398 11.19 -1.89 -38.11
CA ASN A 398 11.61 -1.67 -36.71
C ASN A 398 10.57 -0.89 -35.88
N ASN A 399 9.51 -0.37 -36.49
CA ASN A 399 8.49 0.42 -35.77
C ASN A 399 7.71 -0.43 -34.77
N ASP A 400 7.32 -1.66 -35.13
CA ASP A 400 6.51 -2.52 -34.27
C ASP A 400 7.30 -2.95 -33.02
N THR A 401 8.60 -3.26 -33.17
CA THR A 401 9.48 -3.56 -32.03
C THR A 401 9.64 -2.35 -31.11
N ASN A 402 9.83 -1.15 -31.66
CA ASN A 402 9.97 0.07 -30.88
C ASN A 402 8.67 0.44 -30.14
N ILE A 403 7.52 0.32 -30.81
CA ILE A 403 6.19 0.49 -30.20
C ILE A 403 6.02 -0.50 -29.04
N THR A 404 6.33 -1.78 -29.27
CA THR A 404 6.22 -2.83 -28.25
C THR A 404 7.11 -2.53 -27.04
N ASN A 405 8.35 -2.07 -27.26
CA ASN A 405 9.28 -1.74 -26.18
C ASN A 405 8.77 -0.59 -25.29
N VAL A 406 8.24 0.48 -25.89
CA VAL A 406 7.71 1.60 -25.10
C VAL A 406 6.39 1.24 -24.39
N ILE A 407 5.55 0.40 -25.01
CA ILE A 407 4.34 -0.15 -24.36
C ILE A 407 4.71 -1.04 -23.19
N THR A 408 5.77 -1.85 -23.30
CA THR A 408 6.25 -2.69 -22.20
C THR A 408 6.60 -1.86 -20.97
N ASN A 409 7.34 -0.76 -21.15
CA ASN A 409 7.67 0.17 -20.06
C ASN A 409 6.42 0.87 -19.48
N TYR A 410 5.41 1.12 -20.32
CA TYR A 410 4.12 1.66 -19.87
C TYR A 410 3.39 0.63 -18.99
N MET A 411 3.25 -0.60 -19.47
CA MET A 411 2.57 -1.67 -18.75
C MET A 411 3.29 -2.07 -17.45
N GLU A 412 4.62 -1.93 -17.39
CA GLU A 412 5.37 -2.14 -16.15
C GLU A 412 4.93 -1.18 -15.03
N LEU A 413 4.79 0.12 -15.33
CA LEU A 413 4.23 1.09 -14.37
C LEU A 413 2.82 0.67 -13.95
N ILE A 414 1.96 0.35 -14.92
CA ILE A 414 0.56 0.02 -14.67
C ILE A 414 0.44 -1.22 -13.79
N ASN A 415 1.25 -2.25 -14.04
CA ASN A 415 1.29 -3.46 -13.24
C ASN A 415 1.79 -3.22 -11.82
N ILE A 416 2.77 -2.32 -11.63
CA ILE A 416 3.23 -1.93 -10.29
C ILE A 416 2.10 -1.24 -9.52
N LEU A 417 1.36 -0.33 -10.15
CA LEU A 417 0.24 0.37 -9.53
C LEU A 417 -0.94 -0.56 -9.26
N LYS A 418 -1.25 -1.48 -10.19
CA LYS A 418 -2.35 -2.45 -10.06
C LYS A 418 -2.13 -3.40 -8.89
N LYS A 419 -0.88 -3.81 -8.64
CA LYS A 419 -0.50 -4.63 -7.47
C LYS A 419 -0.81 -3.98 -6.11
N LEU A 420 -1.03 -2.67 -6.08
CA LEU A 420 -1.43 -1.98 -4.85
C LEU A 420 -2.88 -2.29 -4.48
N ASP A 421 -3.71 -2.62 -5.47
CA ASP A 421 -5.10 -3.04 -5.31
C ASP A 421 -5.99 -2.05 -4.54
N ARG A 422 -5.69 -0.73 -4.60
CA ARG A 422 -6.42 0.30 -3.84
C ARG A 422 -7.51 1.02 -4.62
N PHE A 423 -7.30 1.23 -5.91
CA PHE A 423 -8.22 1.94 -6.81
C PHE A 423 -8.26 1.26 -8.17
N SER A 424 -9.26 1.58 -8.98
CA SER A 424 -9.37 1.04 -10.34
C SER A 424 -8.42 1.78 -11.29
N ILE A 425 -7.83 1.07 -12.24
CA ILE A 425 -6.88 1.66 -13.20
C ILE A 425 -7.43 1.45 -14.61
N GLY A 426 -7.35 2.49 -15.43
CA GLY A 426 -7.65 2.42 -16.86
C GLY A 426 -6.57 3.10 -17.69
N ILE A 427 -6.63 2.88 -19.01
CA ILE A 427 -5.77 3.56 -19.97
C ILE A 427 -6.65 4.27 -20.99
N CYS A 428 -6.32 5.51 -21.31
CA CYS A 428 -6.92 6.25 -22.41
C CYS A 428 -5.91 6.27 -23.56
N GLY A 429 -6.32 5.81 -24.74
CA GLY A 429 -5.48 5.76 -25.93
C GLY A 429 -4.91 7.13 -26.30
N THR A 430 -3.74 7.15 -26.91
CA THR A 430 -3.12 8.38 -27.36
C THR A 430 -4.02 9.07 -28.38
N ILE A 431 -4.22 10.38 -28.24
CA ILE A 431 -5.04 11.16 -29.17
C ILE A 431 -4.33 11.34 -30.53
N PRO A 432 -5.07 11.68 -31.61
CA PRO A 432 -4.45 11.95 -32.89
C PRO A 432 -3.46 13.12 -32.86
N SER A 433 -2.38 12.99 -33.62
CA SER A 433 -1.49 14.09 -33.98
C SER A 433 -2.25 15.16 -34.78
N GLN A 434 -2.06 16.42 -34.39
CA GLN A 434 -2.62 17.58 -35.07
C GLN A 434 -1.98 17.83 -36.45
N ILE A 435 -2.69 18.58 -37.30
CA ILE A 435 -2.32 19.02 -38.67
C ILE A 435 -1.19 20.07 -38.62
N TYR A 436 -0.07 19.73 -38.01
CA TYR A 436 1.11 20.58 -37.91
C TYR A 436 2.38 19.77 -38.14
N ASN A 437 3.09 20.12 -39.21
CA ASN A 437 4.34 19.49 -39.61
C ASN A 437 5.57 20.38 -39.32
N GLY A 438 5.40 21.49 -38.60
CA GLY A 438 6.46 22.44 -38.29
C GLY A 438 7.34 22.02 -37.09
N LYS A 439 8.11 22.98 -36.56
CA LYS A 439 9.00 22.78 -35.41
C LYS A 439 8.19 22.59 -34.12
N GLY A 440 8.47 21.53 -33.38
CA GLY A 440 7.93 21.30 -32.05
C GLY A 440 8.29 22.44 -31.08
N GLY A 441 7.67 22.48 -29.89
CA GLY A 441 7.94 23.48 -28.84
C GLY A 441 9.36 23.40 -28.24
N ASN A 442 10.16 22.42 -28.70
CA ASN A 442 11.59 22.27 -28.43
C ASN A 442 12.48 22.83 -29.57
N GLY A 443 11.90 23.45 -30.60
CA GLY A 443 12.59 24.01 -31.77
C GLY A 443 13.05 22.98 -32.80
N ARG A 444 12.78 21.68 -32.61
CA ARG A 444 13.15 20.61 -33.54
C ARG A 444 12.03 20.36 -34.55
N ASN A 445 12.38 20.04 -35.79
CA ASN A 445 11.38 19.66 -36.80
C ASN A 445 10.61 18.42 -36.34
N SER A 446 9.30 18.41 -36.59
CA SER A 446 8.50 17.21 -36.49
C SER A 446 9.05 16.12 -37.41
N TYR A 447 9.25 14.92 -36.87
CA TYR A 447 9.54 13.73 -37.69
C TYR A 447 8.22 13.17 -38.22
N LYS A 448 8.16 12.92 -39.53
CA LYS A 448 6.99 12.48 -40.29
C LYS A 448 5.81 13.50 -40.27
N THR A 449 4.97 13.41 -41.28
CA THR A 449 3.73 14.20 -41.39
C THR A 449 2.71 13.76 -40.35
N HIS A 450 1.74 14.62 -40.02
CA HIS A 450 0.64 14.26 -39.12
C HIS A 450 -0.13 13.00 -39.58
N VAL A 451 -0.27 12.78 -40.88
CA VAL A 451 -0.89 11.57 -41.45
C VAL A 451 -0.10 10.33 -41.06
N GLU A 452 1.22 10.33 -41.30
CA GLU A 452 2.10 9.22 -40.95
C GLU A 452 2.16 8.99 -39.44
N ARG A 453 2.17 10.06 -38.64
CA ARG A 453 2.11 9.93 -37.18
C ARG A 453 0.79 9.32 -36.71
N ASN A 454 -0.33 9.65 -37.35
CA ASN A 454 -1.63 9.06 -37.00
C ASN A 454 -1.72 7.58 -37.36
N VAL A 455 -1.04 7.13 -38.42
CA VAL A 455 -0.86 5.70 -38.69
C VAL A 455 -0.08 5.01 -37.56
N ILE A 456 0.98 5.66 -37.05
CA ILE A 456 1.73 5.15 -35.89
C ILE A 456 0.88 5.17 -34.62
N THR A 457 0.09 6.24 -34.38
CA THR A 457 -0.83 6.34 -33.24
C THR A 457 -1.86 5.21 -33.25
N GLU A 458 -2.46 4.93 -34.41
CA GLU A 458 -3.43 3.84 -34.56
C GLU A 458 -2.80 2.49 -34.22
N LYS A 459 -1.61 2.20 -34.76
CA LYS A 459 -0.86 0.98 -34.42
C LYS A 459 -0.49 0.90 -32.93
N PHE A 460 0.00 1.99 -32.36
CA PHE A 460 0.35 2.09 -30.94
C PHE A 460 -0.86 1.79 -30.05
N ASN A 461 -2.01 2.42 -30.32
CA ASN A 461 -3.24 2.23 -29.56
C ASN A 461 -3.77 0.80 -29.69
N ASN A 462 -3.70 0.19 -30.88
CA ASN A 462 -4.14 -1.20 -31.06
C ASN A 462 -3.29 -2.18 -30.22
N ILE A 463 -1.96 -2.05 -30.26
CA ILE A 463 -1.08 -2.91 -29.46
C ILE A 463 -1.29 -2.66 -27.96
N LEU A 464 -1.45 -1.40 -27.56
CA LEU A 464 -1.70 -1.04 -26.16
C LEU A 464 -3.04 -1.58 -25.68
N LYS A 465 -4.08 -1.53 -26.52
CA LYS A 465 -5.40 -2.11 -26.24
C LYS A 465 -5.30 -3.62 -26.06
N ASP A 466 -4.59 -4.33 -26.94
CA ASP A 466 -4.39 -5.77 -26.81
C ASP A 466 -3.69 -6.14 -25.50
N GLU A 467 -2.69 -5.35 -25.08
CA GLU A 467 -2.03 -5.53 -23.78
C GLU A 467 -2.97 -5.20 -22.60
N CYS A 468 -3.83 -4.20 -22.73
CA CYS A 468 -4.86 -3.90 -21.73
C CYS A 468 -5.85 -5.06 -21.57
N ASP A 469 -6.34 -5.61 -22.69
CA ASP A 469 -7.29 -6.72 -22.72
C ASP A 469 -6.67 -7.98 -22.07
N LYS A 470 -5.41 -8.31 -22.39
CA LYS A 470 -4.67 -9.42 -21.75
C LYS A 470 -4.53 -9.27 -20.24
N ASN A 471 -4.42 -8.02 -19.77
CA ASN A 471 -4.22 -7.71 -18.36
C ASN A 471 -5.51 -7.31 -17.64
N ASN A 472 -6.68 -7.40 -18.29
CA ASN A 472 -7.98 -6.96 -17.78
C ASN A 472 -7.92 -5.51 -17.25
N ILE A 473 -7.55 -4.58 -18.12
CA ILE A 473 -7.47 -3.14 -17.87
C ILE A 473 -8.44 -2.43 -18.83
N PRO A 474 -9.38 -1.61 -18.36
CA PRO A 474 -10.23 -0.79 -19.21
C PRO A 474 -9.41 0.11 -20.14
N PHE A 475 -9.71 0.06 -21.44
CA PHE A 475 -9.07 0.91 -22.44
C PHE A 475 -10.11 1.80 -23.13
N ILE A 476 -9.92 3.13 -23.05
CA ILE A 476 -10.76 4.11 -23.75
C ILE A 476 -10.08 4.44 -25.09
N ASP A 477 -10.67 3.97 -26.17
CA ASP A 477 -10.19 4.23 -27.54
C ASP A 477 -10.68 5.58 -28.07
N ILE A 478 -10.15 6.64 -27.47
CA ILE A 478 -10.52 8.01 -27.85
C ILE A 478 -10.05 8.39 -29.25
N PHE A 479 -9.03 7.71 -29.78
CA PHE A 479 -8.48 7.97 -31.11
C PHE A 479 -9.49 7.63 -32.20
N ASN A 480 -10.05 6.42 -32.17
CA ASN A 480 -11.03 6.00 -33.17
C ASN A 480 -12.34 6.79 -33.06
N GLU A 481 -12.73 7.17 -31.84
CA GLU A 481 -13.90 8.04 -31.63
C GLU A 481 -13.70 9.44 -32.23
N ILE A 482 -12.50 10.02 -32.13
CA ILE A 482 -12.18 11.29 -32.80
C ILE A 482 -12.15 11.09 -34.33
N LYS A 483 -11.50 10.02 -34.81
CA LYS A 483 -11.38 9.69 -36.25
C LYS A 483 -12.74 9.53 -36.94
N ASN A 484 -13.72 8.95 -36.26
CA ASN A 484 -15.06 8.70 -36.81
C ASN A 484 -15.98 9.93 -36.78
N ASN A 485 -15.71 10.93 -35.92
CA ASN A 485 -16.58 12.08 -35.69
C ASN A 485 -16.08 13.41 -36.30
N ASP A 486 -14.86 13.47 -36.87
CA ASP A 486 -14.28 14.65 -37.50
C ASP A 486 -13.35 14.29 -38.68
N ASP A 487 -13.64 14.82 -39.87
CA ASP A 487 -12.72 14.81 -41.03
C ASP A 487 -11.56 15.85 -40.89
N GLY A 488 -11.48 16.55 -39.75
CA GLY A 488 -10.48 17.57 -39.46
C GLY A 488 -10.02 17.50 -38.00
N PHE A 489 -8.93 16.76 -37.76
CA PHE A 489 -8.30 16.58 -36.46
C PHE A 489 -8.26 17.88 -35.63
N LEU A 490 -8.91 17.86 -34.46
CA LEU A 490 -8.99 18.84 -33.35
C LEU A 490 -8.35 20.23 -33.61
N PHE A 491 -9.17 21.28 -33.49
CA PHE A 491 -8.82 22.70 -33.64
C PHE A 491 -7.39 23.04 -33.17
N VAL A 492 -6.56 23.46 -34.10
CA VAL A 492 -5.11 23.70 -33.92
C VAL A 492 -4.89 24.98 -33.11
N SER A 493 -4.08 24.92 -32.04
CA SER A 493 -3.57 26.11 -31.37
C SER A 493 -2.56 26.85 -32.28
N PRO A 494 -2.27 28.14 -32.06
CA PRO A 494 -1.25 28.86 -32.84
C PRO A 494 0.15 28.21 -32.83
N ASP A 495 0.45 27.39 -31.82
CA ASP A 495 1.73 26.66 -31.70
C ASP A 495 1.75 25.28 -32.38
N GLY A 496 0.63 24.84 -32.97
CA GLY A 496 0.54 23.62 -33.77
C GLY A 496 0.63 22.30 -32.98
N ILE A 497 0.68 22.35 -31.65
CA ILE A 497 0.98 21.19 -30.81
C ILE A 497 -0.12 20.97 -29.77
N HIS A 498 -0.66 22.05 -29.22
CA HIS A 498 -1.68 22.00 -28.17
C HIS A 498 -3.09 22.10 -28.74
N ILE A 499 -4.08 21.56 -28.04
CA ILE A 499 -5.47 21.62 -28.48
C ILE A 499 -6.00 23.04 -28.19
N HIS A 500 -6.60 23.70 -29.19
CA HIS A 500 -7.27 24.99 -29.03
C HIS A 500 -8.46 24.87 -28.05
N ASP A 501 -8.87 25.97 -27.40
CA ASP A 501 -9.91 25.94 -26.36
C ASP A 501 -11.24 25.29 -26.80
N ASN A 502 -11.65 25.49 -28.06
CA ASN A 502 -12.80 24.80 -28.66
C ASN A 502 -12.62 23.28 -28.81
N GLY A 503 -11.38 22.83 -29.10
CA GLY A 503 -11.04 21.41 -29.16
C GLY A 503 -11.01 20.74 -27.79
N ASN A 504 -10.65 21.47 -26.72
CA ASN A 504 -10.66 20.95 -25.36
C ASN A 504 -12.08 20.60 -24.88
N ASN A 505 -13.09 21.42 -25.23
CA ASN A 505 -14.47 21.09 -24.90
C ASN A 505 -14.99 19.85 -25.65
N LYS A 506 -14.59 19.66 -26.91
CA LYS A 506 -14.96 18.48 -27.69
C LYS A 506 -14.28 17.21 -27.16
N LEU A 507 -12.99 17.28 -26.83
CA LEU A 507 -12.25 16.17 -26.23
C LEU A 507 -12.85 15.77 -24.87
N PHE A 508 -13.14 16.75 -24.00
CA PHE A 508 -13.86 16.53 -22.75
C PHE A 508 -15.18 15.79 -22.97
N SER A 509 -16.05 16.28 -23.89
CA SER A 509 -17.36 15.67 -24.13
C SER A 509 -17.27 14.24 -24.65
N LEU A 510 -16.29 13.94 -25.51
CA LEU A 510 -16.06 12.59 -26.02
C LEU A 510 -15.59 11.67 -24.89
N PHE A 511 -14.62 12.12 -24.10
CA PHE A 511 -14.12 11.34 -22.96
C PHE A 511 -15.20 11.09 -21.91
N ASP A 512 -15.95 12.11 -21.50
CA ASP A 512 -17.05 12.02 -20.53
C ASP A 512 -18.15 11.06 -21.03
N GLY A 513 -18.52 11.16 -22.32
CA GLY A 513 -19.46 10.23 -22.94
C GLY A 513 -18.96 8.78 -22.96
N LEU A 514 -17.67 8.56 -23.23
CA LEU A 514 -17.07 7.22 -23.21
C LEU A 514 -16.96 6.66 -21.80
N LEU A 515 -16.62 7.49 -20.80
CA LEU A 515 -16.53 7.08 -19.41
C LEU A 515 -17.81 6.40 -18.92
N SER A 516 -18.99 6.89 -19.33
CA SER A 516 -20.28 6.26 -18.97
C SER A 516 -20.45 4.80 -19.41
N LYS A 517 -19.63 4.32 -20.36
CA LYS A 517 -19.62 2.92 -20.82
C LYS A 517 -18.69 2.04 -19.95
N TYR A 518 -17.82 2.63 -19.16
CA TYR A 518 -16.77 1.96 -18.38
C TYR A 518 -16.90 2.14 -16.86
N VAL A 519 -17.67 3.14 -16.40
CA VAL A 519 -17.86 3.56 -15.00
C VAL A 519 -19.32 3.44 -14.60
#